data_AF-A0A1I4X4F8-F1
#
_entry.id   AF-A0A1I4X4F8-F1
#
_cell.length_a   1.000
_cell.length_b   1.000
_cell.length_c   1.000
_cell.angle_alpha   90.00
_cell.angle_beta   90.00
_cell.angle_gamma   90.00
#
_symmetry.space_group_name_H-M   'P 1'
#
loop_
_entity.id
_entity.type
_entity.pdbx_description
1 polymer ?
#
loop_
_entity_poly.entity_id
_entity_poly.type
_entity_poly.pdbx_seq_one_letter_code
_entity_poly.pdbx_strand_id
1 'polypeptide(L)' 'MNHASLASCIKERCKTLGLIQTSLAERVGMRQQSVQHLKSGGATRTSFILKLLKVLKCEPDWLLQGENAEQQEA' A
#
# COMPACT_ATOMS: atom_id res chain seq x y z
N MET A 1 15.42 5.55 13.24
CA MET A 1 15.15 5.89 11.83
C MET A 1 13.95 5.05 11.42
N ASN A 2 12.86 5.68 11.00
CA ASN A 2 11.60 5.00 10.69
C ASN A 2 11.79 4.07 9.48
N HIS A 3 11.73 2.77 9.72
CA HIS A 3 11.58 1.80 8.63
C HIS A 3 10.19 2.03 8.02
N ALA A 4 10.15 2.56 6.79
CA ALA A 4 8.91 2.87 6.10
C ALA A 4 8.26 1.56 5.64
N SER A 5 7.19 1.10 6.30
CA SER A 5 6.46 -0.10 5.90
C SER A 5 5.63 0.12 4.62
N LEU A 6 5.27 -0.96 3.92
CA LEU A 6 4.43 -0.93 2.72
C LEU A 6 3.16 -0.08 2.94
N ALA A 7 2.52 -0.26 4.10
CA ALA A 7 1.36 0.49 4.54
C ALA A 7 1.62 2.01 4.59
N SER A 8 2.78 2.41 5.14
CA SER A 8 3.18 3.82 5.24
C SER A 8 3.47 4.41 3.86
N CYS A 9 4.18 3.69 3.00
CA CYS A 9 4.45 4.11 1.61
C CYS A 9 3.15 4.34 0.83
N ILE A 10 2.18 3.42 0.92
CA ILE A 10 0.89 3.56 0.26
C ILE A 10 0.11 4.76 0.81
N LYS A 11 0.13 4.99 2.13
CA LYS A 11 -0.52 6.16 2.75
C LYS A 11 0.08 7.46 2.26
N GLU A 12 1.40 7.57 2.27
CA GLU A 12 2.12 8.75 1.80
C GLU A 12 1.82 9.03 0.33
N ARG A 13 1.92 8.01 -0.53
CA ARG A 13 1.68 8.18 -1.96
C ARG A 13 0.23 8.52 -2.27
N CYS A 14 -0.73 7.92 -1.55
CA CYS A 14 -2.13 8.33 -1.61
C CYS A 14 -2.32 9.80 -1.24
N LYS A 15 -1.65 10.30 -0.20
CA LYS A 15 -1.73 11.70 0.22
C LYS A 15 -1.19 12.63 -0.87
N THR A 16 -0.05 12.29 -1.47
CA THR A 16 0.56 13.05 -2.57
C THR A 16 -0.32 13.08 -3.82
N LEU A 17 -1.06 12.00 -4.09
CA LEU A 17 -1.97 11.89 -5.24
C LEU A 17 -3.41 12.35 -4.95
N GLY A 18 -3.72 12.78 -3.72
CA GLY A 18 -5.09 13.11 -3.31
C GLY A 18 -6.06 11.92 -3.36
N LEU A 19 -5.56 10.69 -3.27
CA LEU A 19 -6.36 9.46 -3.36
C LEU A 19 -6.82 8.99 -1.97
N ILE A 20 -8.14 8.81 -1.82
CA ILE A 20 -8.74 8.19 -0.64
C ILE A 20 -8.79 6.65 -0.79
N GLN A 21 -9.03 5.94 0.33
CA GLN A 21 -8.98 4.46 0.35
C GLN A 21 -9.98 3.81 -0.61
N THR A 22 -11.18 4.36 -0.72
CA THR A 22 -12.23 3.89 -1.65
C THR A 22 -11.79 4.04 -3.09
N SER A 23 -11.33 5.24 -3.48
CA SER A 23 -10.83 5.48 -4.83
C SER A 23 -9.60 4.63 -5.18
N LEU A 24 -8.72 4.34 -4.21
CA LEU A 24 -7.62 3.40 -4.43
C LEU A 24 -8.16 1.98 -4.68
N ALA A 25 -9.12 1.53 -3.88
CA ALA A 25 -9.75 0.22 -4.04
C ALA A 25 -10.39 0.07 -5.42
N GLU A 26 -11.16 1.08 -5.85
CA GLU A 26 -11.80 1.11 -7.16
C GLU A 26 -10.77 1.10 -8.30
N ARG A 27 -9.73 1.93 -8.23
CA ARG A 27 -8.69 2.01 -9.26
C ARG A 27 -7.85 0.72 -9.39
N VAL A 28 -7.58 0.05 -8.28
CA VAL A 28 -6.81 -1.20 -8.26
C VAL A 28 -7.71 -2.40 -8.60
N GLY A 29 -9.02 -2.26 -8.42
CA GLY A 29 -9.99 -3.36 -8.52
C GLY A 29 -9.98 -4.27 -7.30
N MET A 30 -9.71 -3.70 -6.11
CA MET A 30 -9.75 -4.37 -4.82
C MET A 30 -10.99 -3.97 -4.04
N ARG A 31 -11.33 -4.75 -3.01
CA ARG A 31 -12.36 -4.36 -2.03
C ARG A 31 -11.79 -3.31 -1.07
N GLN A 32 -12.61 -2.37 -0.64
CA GLN A 32 -12.23 -1.32 0.32
C GLN A 32 -11.60 -1.90 1.60
N GLN A 33 -12.19 -2.98 2.14
CA GLN A 33 -11.71 -3.67 3.33
C GLN A 33 -10.28 -4.23 3.13
N SER A 34 -9.98 -4.76 1.95
CA SER A 34 -8.65 -5.25 1.60
C SER A 34 -7.63 -4.13 1.53
N VAL A 35 -8.01 -2.95 0.99
CA VAL A 35 -7.14 -1.76 0.98
C VAL A 35 -6.90 -1.24 2.39
N GLN A 36 -7.91 -1.27 3.25
CA GLN A 36 -7.78 -0.86 4.64
C GLN A 36 -6.82 -1.79 5.39
N HIS A 37 -6.98 -3.11 5.22
CA HIS A 37 -6.08 -4.11 5.80
C HIS A 37 -4.63 -3.95 5.32
N LEU A 38 -4.44 -3.64 4.03
CA LEU A 38 -3.13 -3.33 3.43
C LEU A 38 -2.53 -2.04 4.02
N LYS A 39 -3.33 -0.98 4.18
CA LYS A 39 -2.91 0.29 4.80
C LYS A 39 -2.68 0.19 6.31
N SER A 40 -3.24 -0.83 6.97
CA SER A 40 -3.00 -1.10 8.38
C SER A 40 -1.78 -2.00 8.62
N GLY A 41 -1.17 -2.56 7.57
CA GLY A 41 -0.02 -3.46 7.70
C GLY A 41 -0.38 -4.94 7.84
N GLY A 42 -1.66 -5.31 7.86
CA GLY A 42 -2.08 -6.71 7.99
C GLY A 42 -1.80 -7.57 6.74
N ALA A 43 -1.54 -6.94 5.59
CA ALA A 43 -1.10 -7.61 4.39
C ALA A 43 0.16 -6.96 3.83
N THR A 44 1.27 -7.69 3.83
CA THR A 44 2.55 -7.25 3.25
C THR A 44 2.71 -7.72 1.80
N ARG A 45 1.93 -8.71 1.37
CA ARG A 45 1.99 -9.28 0.04
C ARG A 45 0.60 -9.37 -0.58
N THR A 46 0.44 -8.80 -1.78
CA THR A 46 -0.83 -8.87 -2.51
C THR A 46 -0.59 -9.11 -3.99
N SER A 47 -1.39 -9.96 -4.62
CA SER A 47 -1.33 -10.20 -6.08
C SER A 47 -1.63 -8.94 -6.90
N PHE A 48 -2.17 -7.91 -6.26
CA PHE A 48 -2.47 -6.60 -6.84
C PHE A 48 -1.28 -5.62 -6.83
N ILE A 49 -0.08 -6.04 -6.40
CA ILE A 49 1.11 -5.18 -6.30
C ILE A 49 1.41 -4.42 -7.60
N LEU A 50 1.35 -5.11 -8.75
CA LEU A 50 1.59 -4.51 -10.06
C LEU A 50 0.53 -3.45 -10.42
N LYS A 51 -0.72 -3.65 -9.99
CA LYS A 51 -1.80 -2.66 -10.20
C LYS A 51 -1.63 -1.48 -9.26
N LEU A 52 -1.24 -1.71 -8.01
CA LEU A 52 -0.92 -0.66 -7.04
C LEU A 52 0.18 0.26 -7.60
N LEU A 53 1.26 -0.30 -8.13
CA LEU A 53 2.35 0.48 -8.75
C LEU A 53 1.86 1.38 -9.89
N LYS A 54 0.96 0.87 -10.75
CA LYS A 54 0.36 1.65 -11.83
C LYS A 54 -0.53 2.79 -11.30
N VAL A 55 -1.35 2.52 -10.29
CA VAL A 55 -2.28 3.52 -9.72
C VAL A 55 -1.53 4.58 -8.92
N LEU A 56 -0.55 4.16 -8.13
CA LEU A 56 0.28 5.00 -7.30
C LEU A 56 1.41 5.68 -8.08
N LYS A 57 1.61 5.33 -9.35
CA LYS A 57 2.65 5.87 -10.24
C LYS A 57 4.02 5.88 -9.54
N CYS A 58 4.39 4.76 -8.94
CA CYS A 58 5.64 4.61 -8.19
C CYS A 58 6.34 3.30 -8.59
N GLU A 59 7.63 3.24 -8.32
CA GLU A 59 8.46 2.09 -8.66
C GLU A 59 8.30 0.94 -7.65
N PRO A 60 8.49 -0.32 -8.10
CA PRO A 60 8.41 -1.50 -7.24
C PRO A 60 9.37 -1.40 -6.06
N ASP A 61 10.63 -1.04 -6.26
CA ASP A 61 11.62 -0.90 -5.19
C ASP A 61 11.16 0.02 -4.06
N TRP A 62 10.54 1.16 -4.39
CA TRP A 62 10.02 2.11 -3.40
C TRP A 62 8.85 1.54 -2.59
N LEU A 63 8.02 0.72 -3.23
CA LEU A 63 6.87 0.08 -2.59
C LEU A 63 7.30 -1.14 -1.75
N LEU A 64 8.29 -1.90 -2.22
CA LEU A 64 8.82 -3.12 -1.62
C LEU A 64 9.86 -2.84 -0.52
N GLN A 65 10.47 -1.64 -0.47
CA GLN A 65 11.41 -1.24 0.59
C GLN A 65 10.79 -1.37 2.00
N GLY A 66 9.46 -1.32 2.09
CA GLY A 66 8.71 -1.52 3.31
C GLY A 66 8.24 -2.95 3.61
N GLU A 67 8.58 -3.94 2.77
CA GLU A 67 8.35 -5.36 3.06
C GLU A 67 9.26 -5.89 4.16
N ASN A 68 10.39 -5.21 4.42
CA ASN A 68 11.34 -5.60 5.46
C ASN A 68 10.98 -5.03 6.85
N ALA A 69 9.88 -4.29 6.95
CA ALA A 69 9.38 -3.72 8.20
C ALA A 69 8.15 -4.51 8.68
N GLU A 70 8.45 -5.60 9.40
CA GLU A 70 7.61 -6.16 10.46
C GLU A 70 6.32 -6.88 10.03
N GLN A 71 6.46 -8.20 9.92
CA GLN A 71 5.43 -9.10 10.43
C GLN A 71 5.27 -8.85 11.94
N GLN A 72 4.35 -7.99 12.37
CA GLN A 72 3.89 -7.95 13.76
C GLN A 72 2.59 -7.15 13.86
N GLU A 73 1.46 -7.84 14.10
CA GLU A 73 0.65 -7.57 15.29
C GLU A 73 -0.30 -8.74 15.58
N ALA A 74 -0.40 -9.07 16.88
CA ALA A 74 -1.05 -10.18 17.59
C ALA A 74 -0.30 -11.53 17.61
#